data_AF-A0A1M6QJX5-F1
#
_entry.id   AF-A0A1M6QJX5-F1
#
_cell.length_a   1.000
_cell.length_b   1.000
_cell.length_c   1.000
_cell.angle_alpha   90.00
_cell.angle_beta   90.00
_cell.angle_gamma   90.00
#
_symmetry.space_group_name_H-M   'P 1'
#
loop_
_entity.id
_entity.type
_entity.pdbx_description
1 polymer ?
#
loop_
_entity_poly.entity_id
_entity_poly.type
_entity_poly.pdbx_seq_one_letter_code
_entity_poly.pdbx_strand_id
1 'polypeptide(L)'
;MTEHDPSPGTGPNPFPHDSAALTAWLTTLVHQRDTGALAELRRAGVRTNAHIRAGWYGGDHHRDLFERMAFLFAVFHQGRSVPSYGYGSLGAAARQIGHTTSRGPDNPGALRLVGRVVASRRIPWRHLQHAVTRLRSCEQPPPSWTGLTEDLIKWNDRKARVAYRWSVDFHLPPGPARKTPNKPTTRKASTP
;
A
#
# COMPACT_ATOMS: atom_id res chain seq x y z
N MET A 1 -7.02 -3.90 -56.72
CA MET A 1 -7.87 -2.90 -56.06
C MET A 1 -8.13 -3.42 -54.66
N THR A 2 -7.48 -2.80 -53.68
CA THR A 2 -7.49 -3.12 -52.26
C THR A 2 -8.76 -2.60 -51.60
N GLU A 3 -9.54 -3.47 -50.96
CA GLU A 3 -10.52 -3.05 -49.96
C GLU A 3 -10.00 -3.47 -48.58
N HIS A 4 -9.61 -2.44 -47.85
CA HIS A 4 -9.12 -2.47 -46.50
C HIS A 4 -10.33 -2.28 -45.59
N ASP A 5 -10.72 -3.33 -44.87
CA ASP A 5 -11.80 -3.27 -43.88
C ASP A 5 -11.27 -2.56 -42.60
N PRO A 6 -11.86 -1.44 -42.14
CA PRO A 6 -11.41 -0.76 -40.94
C PRO A 6 -11.95 -1.45 -39.69
N SER A 7 -11.03 -1.93 -38.84
CA SER A 7 -11.34 -2.41 -37.49
C SER A 7 -12.13 -1.37 -36.68
N PRO A 8 -13.21 -1.75 -35.97
CA PRO A 8 -13.90 -0.84 -35.05
C PRO A 8 -13.01 -0.51 -33.85
N GLY A 9 -12.90 0.79 -33.59
CA GLY A 9 -11.96 1.41 -32.67
C GLY A 9 -11.95 0.82 -31.26
N THR A 10 -10.75 0.44 -30.83
CA THR A 10 -10.38 0.48 -29.42
C THR A 10 -9.90 1.90 -29.14
N GLY A 11 -10.80 2.78 -28.69
CA GLY A 11 -10.40 4.04 -28.06
C GLY A 11 -10.55 3.90 -26.54
N PRO A 12 -9.51 3.55 -25.78
CA PRO A 12 -9.61 3.49 -24.33
C PRO A 12 -9.32 4.87 -23.72
N ASN A 13 -10.37 5.44 -23.12
CA ASN A 13 -10.46 6.41 -22.02
C ASN A 13 -9.42 7.57 -21.93
N PRO A 14 -9.83 8.85 -22.05
CA PRO A 14 -8.90 10.00 -22.15
C PRO A 14 -8.07 10.30 -20.90
N PHE A 15 -8.36 9.70 -19.73
CA PHE A 15 -7.50 9.78 -18.55
C PHE A 15 -7.54 8.47 -17.73
N PRO A 16 -6.66 7.49 -17.99
CA PRO A 16 -6.50 6.34 -17.10
C PRO A 16 -6.00 6.81 -15.73
N HIS A 17 -6.46 6.16 -14.66
CA HIS A 17 -5.93 6.40 -13.32
C HIS A 17 -4.45 6.01 -13.25
N ASP A 18 -3.66 6.71 -12.41
CA ASP A 18 -2.23 6.47 -12.26
C ASP A 18 -1.84 6.41 -10.77
N SER A 19 -1.89 5.20 -10.23
CA SER A 19 -1.54 4.89 -8.84
C SER A 19 -0.04 5.07 -8.54
N ALA A 20 0.82 4.93 -9.56
CA ALA A 20 2.26 5.14 -9.43
C ALA A 20 2.58 6.64 -9.32
N ALA A 21 1.96 7.48 -10.16
CA ALA A 21 2.11 8.92 -10.10
C ALA A 21 1.58 9.53 -8.80
N LEU A 22 0.45 9.04 -8.27
CA LEU A 22 -0.02 9.41 -6.93
C LEU A 22 1.07 9.12 -5.88
N THR A 23 1.61 7.91 -5.88
CA THR A 23 2.61 7.46 -4.89
C THR A 23 3.90 8.28 -5.01
N ALA A 24 4.34 8.57 -6.23
CA ALA A 24 5.51 9.41 -6.48
C ALA A 24 5.32 10.82 -5.94
N TRP A 25 4.18 11.46 -6.24
CA TRP A 25 3.88 12.80 -5.73
C TRP A 25 3.80 12.84 -4.20
N LEU A 26 3.10 11.90 -3.57
CA LEU A 26 3.01 11.81 -2.10
C LEU A 26 4.39 11.63 -1.45
N THR A 27 5.26 10.83 -2.08
CA THR A 27 6.63 10.62 -1.63
C THR A 27 7.45 11.91 -1.72
N THR A 28 7.27 12.70 -2.78
CA THR A 28 7.89 14.03 -2.90
C THR A 28 7.49 14.96 -1.75
N LEU A 29 6.23 14.93 -1.30
CA LEU A 29 5.79 15.74 -0.14
C LEU A 29 6.57 15.37 1.14
N VAL A 30 6.80 14.08 1.38
CA VAL A 30 7.59 13.63 2.53
C VAL A 30 9.05 14.03 2.39
N HIS A 31 9.63 13.85 1.20
CA HIS A 31 11.02 14.19 0.92
C HIS A 31 11.28 15.70 1.09
N GLN A 32 10.38 16.54 0.59
CA GLN A 32 10.43 18.00 0.72
C GLN A 32 10.01 18.50 2.10
N ARG A 33 9.59 17.60 3.00
CA ARG A 33 9.06 17.94 4.33
C ARG A 33 7.89 18.91 4.28
N ASP A 34 7.03 18.78 3.26
CA ASP A 34 5.79 19.55 3.17
C ASP A 34 4.77 19.03 4.20
N THR A 35 4.98 19.40 5.46
CA THR A 35 4.13 19.01 6.57
C THR A 35 2.76 19.64 6.49
N GLY A 36 2.62 20.76 5.76
CA GLY A 36 1.35 21.45 5.53
C GLY A 36 0.43 20.60 4.67
N ALA A 37 0.87 20.23 3.47
CA ALA A 37 0.10 19.37 2.57
C ALA A 37 -0.21 18.00 3.20
N LEU A 38 0.75 17.40 3.90
CA LEU A 38 0.52 16.14 4.63
C LEU A 38 -0.47 16.31 5.80
N ALA A 39 -0.49 17.47 6.47
CA ALA A 39 -1.48 17.74 7.51
C ALA A 39 -2.86 17.97 6.93
N GLU A 40 -2.97 18.66 5.79
CA GLU A 40 -4.22 18.82 5.06
C GLU A 40 -4.81 17.47 4.67
N LEU A 41 -4.03 16.59 4.04
CA LEU A 41 -4.48 15.25 3.63
C LEU A 41 -4.98 14.38 4.79
N ARG A 42 -4.63 14.69 6.05
CA ARG A 42 -5.13 13.98 7.24
C ARG A 42 -6.45 14.53 7.77
N ARG A 43 -6.89 15.72 7.34
CA ARG A 43 -8.12 16.35 7.86
C ARG A 43 -9.35 15.74 7.20
N ALA A 44 -10.12 15.01 7.98
CA ALA A 44 -11.41 14.50 7.54
C ALA A 44 -12.42 15.66 7.36
N GLY A 45 -13.23 15.59 6.30
CA GLY A 45 -14.38 16.48 6.10
C GLY A 45 -14.10 17.82 5.42
N VAL A 46 -12.85 18.14 5.09
CA VAL A 46 -12.49 19.36 4.34
C VAL A 46 -11.69 18.99 3.10
N ARG A 47 -12.28 19.22 1.92
CA ARG A 47 -11.61 18.97 0.63
C ARG A 47 -10.70 20.16 0.31
N THR A 48 -9.42 20.02 0.65
CA THR A 48 -8.38 21.02 0.35
C THR A 48 -7.75 20.81 -1.04
N ASN A 49 -6.87 21.73 -1.46
CA ASN A 49 -6.11 21.59 -2.70
C ASN A 49 -5.31 20.29 -2.76
N ALA A 50 -4.74 19.84 -1.63
CA ALA A 50 -4.02 18.57 -1.59
C ALA A 50 -4.93 17.37 -1.88
N HIS A 51 -6.17 17.38 -1.39
CA HIS A 51 -7.16 16.35 -1.72
C HIS A 51 -7.55 16.39 -3.20
N ILE A 52 -7.85 17.59 -3.72
CA ILE A 52 -8.20 17.77 -5.14
C ILE A 52 -7.09 17.21 -6.04
N ARG A 53 -5.83 17.55 -5.74
CA ARG A 53 -4.67 17.05 -6.49
C ARG A 53 -4.50 15.54 -6.39
N ALA A 54 -4.69 14.96 -5.19
CA ALA A 54 -4.69 13.51 -5.03
C ALA A 54 -5.75 12.85 -5.93
N GLY A 55 -6.95 13.43 -5.95
CA GLY A 55 -8.07 12.96 -6.74
C GLY A 55 -7.84 12.98 -8.26
N TRP A 56 -7.07 13.94 -8.79
CA TRP A 56 -6.74 14.01 -10.23
C TRP A 56 -6.02 12.76 -10.74
N TYR A 57 -5.17 12.14 -9.93
CA TYR A 57 -4.51 10.88 -10.30
C TYR A 57 -5.49 9.70 -10.44
N GLY A 58 -6.68 9.79 -9.85
CA GLY A 58 -7.71 8.75 -9.96
C GLY A 58 -8.59 8.86 -11.20
N GLY A 59 -8.44 9.92 -12.00
CA GLY A 59 -9.37 10.25 -13.08
C GLY A 59 -10.81 10.39 -12.58
N ASP A 60 -11.76 10.33 -13.51
CA ASP A 60 -13.19 10.56 -13.19
C ASP A 60 -13.80 9.42 -12.36
N HIS A 61 -13.29 8.20 -12.50
CA HIS A 61 -13.89 7.01 -11.89
C HIS A 61 -13.37 6.69 -10.48
N HIS A 62 -12.17 7.14 -10.12
CA HIS A 62 -11.52 6.75 -8.86
C HIS A 62 -11.06 7.92 -7.99
N ARG A 63 -11.51 9.15 -8.29
CA ARG A 63 -11.17 10.36 -7.54
C ARG A 63 -11.25 10.19 -6.01
N ASP A 64 -12.40 9.76 -5.50
CA ASP A 64 -12.62 9.58 -4.06
C ASP A 64 -11.74 8.47 -3.45
N LEU A 65 -11.41 7.44 -4.23
CA LEU A 65 -10.50 6.37 -3.79
C LEU A 65 -9.09 6.91 -3.62
N PHE A 66 -8.61 7.70 -4.58
CA PHE A 66 -7.27 8.29 -4.55
C PHE A 66 -7.13 9.35 -3.44
N GLU A 67 -8.17 10.15 -3.20
CA GLU A 67 -8.24 11.05 -2.04
C GLU A 67 -8.08 10.28 -0.71
N ARG A 68 -8.78 9.15 -0.56
CA ARG A 68 -8.66 8.29 0.63
C ARG A 68 -7.33 7.56 0.74
N MET A 69 -6.71 7.21 -0.39
CA MET A 69 -5.36 6.64 -0.41
C MET A 69 -4.32 7.65 0.07
N ALA A 70 -4.42 8.90 -0.37
CA ALA A 70 -3.57 9.99 0.10
C ALA A 70 -3.73 10.23 1.61
N PHE A 71 -4.96 10.14 2.14
CA PHE A 71 -5.22 10.18 3.58
C PHE A 71 -4.48 9.06 4.33
N LEU A 72 -4.58 7.80 3.88
CA LEU A 72 -3.90 6.66 4.52
C LEU A 72 -2.37 6.83 4.49
N PHE A 73 -1.83 7.28 3.37
CA PHE A 73 -0.40 7.58 3.23
C PHE A 73 0.05 8.65 4.23
N ALA A 74 -0.72 9.75 4.35
CA ALA A 74 -0.40 10.86 5.24
C ALA A 74 -0.51 10.48 6.73
N VAL A 75 -1.41 9.55 7.09
CA VAL A 75 -1.49 8.94 8.42
C VAL A 75 -0.24 8.11 8.73
N PHE A 76 0.21 7.28 7.80
CA PHE A 76 1.42 6.45 8.00
C PHE A 76 2.68 7.31 8.19
N HIS A 77 2.82 8.36 7.38
CA HIS A 77 3.99 9.23 7.37
C HIS A 77 3.91 10.40 8.37
N GLN A 78 2.91 10.44 9.26
CA GLN A 78 2.83 11.47 10.29
C GLN A 78 4.09 11.45 11.17
N GLY A 79 4.83 12.56 11.16
CA GLY A 79 6.08 12.72 11.91
C GLY A 79 7.29 11.96 11.35
N ARG A 80 7.17 11.35 10.16
CA ARG A 80 8.30 10.67 9.48
C ARG A 80 8.99 11.64 8.52
N SER A 81 10.32 11.56 8.46
CA SER A 81 11.16 12.35 7.54
C SER A 81 11.63 11.57 6.31
N VAL A 82 11.45 10.25 6.30
CA VAL A 82 11.86 9.36 5.21
C VAL A 82 10.61 8.72 4.62
N PRO A 83 10.39 8.83 3.29
CA PRO A 83 9.27 8.17 2.63
C PRO A 83 9.45 6.65 2.63
N SER A 84 8.35 5.93 2.76
CA SER A 84 8.29 4.49 2.60
C SER A 84 7.30 4.12 1.52
N TYR A 85 7.82 3.56 0.41
CA TYR A 85 7.01 3.04 -0.70
C TYR A 85 6.21 1.79 -0.31
N GLY A 86 6.68 1.07 0.71
CA GLY A 86 6.12 -0.21 1.13
C GLY A 86 6.39 -1.35 0.15
N TYR A 87 6.00 -2.56 0.54
CA TYR A 87 6.10 -3.74 -0.32
C TYR A 87 4.99 -4.74 -0.01
N GLY A 88 4.67 -5.58 -0.99
CA GLY A 88 3.67 -6.63 -0.85
C GLY A 88 2.24 -6.10 -0.66
N SER A 89 1.33 -7.03 -0.38
CA SER A 89 -0.08 -6.75 -0.12
C SER A 89 -0.31 -6.26 1.31
N LEU A 90 -1.52 -5.77 1.60
CA LEU A 90 -1.92 -5.45 2.97
C LEU A 90 -1.84 -6.69 3.88
N GLY A 91 -2.17 -7.88 3.37
CA GLY A 91 -2.05 -9.13 4.12
C GLY A 91 -0.60 -9.41 4.53
N ALA A 92 0.33 -9.29 3.57
CA ALA A 92 1.75 -9.51 3.81
C ALA A 92 2.33 -8.50 4.82
N ALA A 93 1.95 -7.23 4.71
CA ALA A 93 2.35 -6.20 5.66
C ALA A 93 1.74 -6.45 7.05
N ALA A 94 0.43 -6.75 7.12
CA ALA A 94 -0.28 -7.00 8.37
C ALA A 94 0.25 -8.21 9.13
N ARG A 95 0.86 -9.19 8.45
CA ARG A 95 1.56 -10.32 9.07
C ARG A 95 2.69 -9.87 10.00
N GLN A 96 3.25 -8.68 9.79
CA GLN A 96 4.30 -8.12 10.65
C GLN A 96 3.77 -7.42 11.90
N ILE A 97 2.44 -7.19 12.01
CA ILE A 97 1.85 -6.53 13.19
C ILE A 97 2.00 -7.45 14.40
N GLY A 98 2.59 -6.91 15.47
CA GLY A 98 2.79 -7.61 16.74
C GLY A 98 4.19 -7.42 17.30
N HIS A 99 4.55 -8.23 18.30
CA HIS A 99 5.87 -8.26 18.92
C HIS A 99 6.63 -9.52 18.50
N THR A 100 7.92 -9.60 18.79
CA THR A 100 8.80 -10.71 18.34
C THR A 100 8.26 -12.12 18.65
N THR A 101 7.47 -12.28 19.72
CA THR A 101 6.89 -13.57 20.15
C THR A 101 5.46 -13.82 19.67
N SER A 102 4.77 -12.82 19.10
CA SER A 102 3.39 -12.93 18.63
C SER A 102 3.15 -11.90 17.52
N ARG A 103 3.26 -12.35 16.26
CA ARG A 103 2.99 -11.55 15.05
C ARG A 103 1.97 -12.24 14.15
N GLY A 104 1.32 -11.44 13.31
CA GLY A 104 0.49 -11.96 12.23
C GLY A 104 -0.61 -12.88 12.75
N PRO A 105 -0.81 -14.09 12.21
CA PRO A 105 -1.85 -15.02 12.65
C PRO A 105 -1.76 -15.38 14.15
N ASP A 106 -0.56 -15.40 14.73
CA ASP A 106 -0.33 -15.70 16.15
C ASP A 106 -0.64 -14.51 17.06
N ASN A 107 -0.97 -13.35 16.49
CA ASN A 107 -1.42 -12.17 17.21
C ASN A 107 -2.95 -12.01 17.06
N PRO A 108 -3.75 -12.24 18.13
CA PRO A 108 -5.21 -12.16 18.05
C PRO A 108 -5.74 -10.79 17.58
N GLY A 109 -5.01 -9.72 17.87
CA GLY A 109 -5.35 -8.37 17.42
C GLY A 109 -5.18 -8.21 15.91
N ALA A 110 -4.04 -8.68 15.37
CA ALA A 110 -3.78 -8.67 13.93
C ALA A 110 -4.73 -9.59 13.17
N LEU A 111 -4.97 -10.81 13.67
CA LEU A 111 -5.91 -11.77 13.08
C LEU A 111 -7.33 -11.20 12.98
N ARG A 112 -7.85 -10.62 14.08
CA ARG A 112 -9.19 -9.97 14.07
C ARG A 112 -9.25 -8.80 13.10
N LEU A 113 -8.19 -8.00 13.03
CA LEU A 113 -8.14 -6.84 12.15
C LEU A 113 -8.20 -7.25 10.68
N VAL A 114 -7.35 -8.20 10.27
CA VAL A 114 -7.35 -8.72 8.90
C VAL A 114 -8.66 -9.42 8.59
N GLY A 115 -9.19 -10.24 9.52
CA GLY A 115 -10.49 -10.88 9.39
C GLY A 115 -11.62 -9.89 9.05
N ARG A 116 -11.66 -8.73 9.73
CA ARG A 116 -12.65 -7.68 9.43
C ARG A 116 -12.44 -7.03 8.07
N VAL A 117 -11.19 -6.85 7.64
CA VAL A 117 -10.88 -6.31 6.32
C VAL A 117 -11.36 -7.27 5.23
N VAL A 118 -10.95 -8.53 5.28
CA VAL A 118 -11.22 -9.50 4.19
C VAL A 118 -12.68 -9.96 4.15
N ALA A 119 -13.42 -9.89 5.25
CA ALA A 119 -14.85 -10.21 5.28
C ALA A 119 -15.75 -9.09 4.71
N SER A 120 -15.20 -7.92 4.40
CA SER A 120 -16.00 -6.75 4.03
C SER A 120 -16.41 -6.74 2.55
N ARG A 121 -17.72 -6.60 2.28
CA ARG A 121 -18.28 -6.49 0.91
C ARG A 121 -17.99 -5.16 0.21
N ARG A 122 -17.71 -4.10 0.97
CA ARG A 122 -17.31 -2.78 0.48
C ARG A 122 -15.91 -2.49 0.99
N ILE A 123 -15.20 -1.53 0.38
CA ILE A 123 -13.87 -1.13 0.84
C ILE A 123 -13.93 -0.74 2.33
N PRO A 124 -13.21 -1.44 3.22
CA PRO A 124 -13.36 -1.27 4.66
C PRO A 124 -12.45 -0.15 5.20
N TRP A 125 -12.71 1.10 4.78
CA TRP A 125 -11.85 2.26 5.05
C TRP A 125 -11.41 2.41 6.51
N ARG A 126 -12.33 2.24 7.47
CA ARG A 126 -12.01 2.31 8.91
C ARG A 126 -11.00 1.25 9.33
N HIS A 127 -11.13 0.03 8.81
CA HIS A 127 -10.21 -1.07 9.15
C HIS A 127 -8.87 -0.93 8.42
N LEU A 128 -8.85 -0.38 7.19
CA LEU A 128 -7.62 -0.03 6.49
C LEU A 128 -6.82 1.02 7.25
N GLN A 129 -7.48 2.10 7.69
CA GLN A 129 -6.84 3.12 8.53
C GLN A 129 -6.29 2.52 9.82
N HIS A 130 -7.04 1.64 10.48
CA HIS A 130 -6.57 0.95 11.67
C HIS A 130 -5.34 0.09 11.38
N ALA A 131 -5.32 -0.66 10.28
CA ALA A 131 -4.16 -1.46 9.86
C ALA A 131 -2.92 -0.61 9.61
N VAL A 132 -3.06 0.47 8.85
CA VAL A 132 -1.96 1.42 8.58
C VAL A 132 -1.44 2.06 9.88
N THR A 133 -2.34 2.45 10.78
CA THR A 133 -1.97 3.03 12.09
C THR A 133 -1.22 2.01 12.94
N ARG A 134 -1.67 0.75 12.95
CA ARG A 134 -0.99 -0.35 13.68
C ARG A 134 0.39 -0.63 13.11
N LEU A 135 0.52 -0.74 11.78
CA LEU A 135 1.82 -0.91 11.11
C LEU A 135 2.79 0.20 11.52
N ARG A 136 2.34 1.47 11.46
CA ARG A 136 3.12 2.62 11.91
C ARG A 136 3.55 2.48 13.37
N SER A 137 2.62 2.14 14.28
CA SER A 137 2.89 2.03 15.73
C SER A 137 3.84 0.89 16.08
N CYS A 138 3.82 -0.19 15.30
CA CYS A 138 4.74 -1.33 15.45
C CYS A 138 6.05 -1.12 14.67
N GLU A 139 6.27 0.07 14.11
CA GLU A 139 7.41 0.42 13.25
C GLU A 139 7.62 -0.54 12.06
N GLN A 140 6.53 -1.13 11.57
CA GLN A 140 6.55 -2.03 10.43
C GLN A 140 6.39 -1.25 9.12
N PRO A 141 6.99 -1.75 8.02
CA PRO A 141 6.80 -1.16 6.70
C PRO A 141 5.32 -1.22 6.27
N PRO A 142 4.84 -0.24 5.49
CA PRO A 142 3.50 -0.28 4.93
C PRO A 142 3.42 -1.32 3.80
N PRO A 143 2.20 -1.71 3.35
CA PRO A 143 2.06 -2.39 2.08
C PRO A 143 2.51 -1.48 0.94
N SER A 144 2.71 -2.05 -0.26
CA SER A 144 2.92 -1.22 -1.46
C SER A 144 1.74 -0.26 -1.64
N TRP A 145 1.99 1.05 -1.66
CA TRP A 145 0.91 2.04 -1.83
C TRP A 145 0.25 1.95 -3.21
N THR A 146 1.07 1.76 -4.24
CA THR A 146 0.59 1.49 -5.61
C THR A 146 -0.23 0.20 -5.64
N GLY A 147 0.31 -0.90 -5.12
CA GLY A 147 -0.39 -2.19 -5.08
C GLY A 147 -1.70 -2.15 -4.28
N LEU A 148 -1.71 -1.47 -3.13
CA LEU A 148 -2.91 -1.26 -2.33
C LEU A 148 -3.96 -0.46 -3.10
N THR A 149 -3.57 0.56 -3.85
CA THR A 149 -4.51 1.34 -4.68
C THR A 149 -5.15 0.46 -5.75
N GLU A 150 -4.34 -0.31 -6.48
CA GLU A 150 -4.79 -1.26 -7.50
C GLU A 150 -5.73 -2.34 -6.95
N ASP A 151 -5.39 -2.88 -5.79
CA ASP A 151 -6.21 -3.86 -5.07
C ASP A 151 -7.57 -3.27 -4.68
N LEU A 152 -7.62 -2.01 -4.25
CA LEU A 152 -8.86 -1.35 -3.86
C LEU A 152 -9.74 -0.97 -5.06
N ILE A 153 -9.14 -0.60 -6.21
CA ILE A 153 -9.88 -0.41 -7.47
C ILE A 153 -10.60 -1.71 -7.84
N LYS A 154 -9.94 -2.85 -7.65
CA LYS A 154 -10.46 -4.18 -7.98
C LYS A 154 -11.18 -4.86 -6.81
N TRP A 155 -11.51 -4.14 -5.73
CA TRP A 155 -12.04 -4.74 -4.51
C TRP A 155 -13.31 -5.57 -4.73
N ASN A 156 -14.21 -5.09 -5.59
CA ASN A 156 -15.47 -5.75 -5.91
C ASN A 156 -15.37 -6.68 -7.13
N ASP A 157 -14.21 -6.75 -7.79
CA ASP A 157 -13.99 -7.68 -8.90
C ASP A 157 -13.76 -9.09 -8.33
N ARG A 158 -14.76 -9.96 -8.55
CA ARG A 158 -14.70 -11.36 -8.12
C ARG A 158 -13.56 -12.14 -8.75
N LYS A 159 -13.10 -11.77 -9.96
CA LYS A 159 -11.97 -12.43 -10.63
C LYS A 159 -10.64 -12.03 -10.00
N ALA A 160 -10.51 -10.79 -9.54
CA ALA A 160 -9.31 -10.32 -8.87
C ALA A 160 -9.07 -11.01 -7.50
N ARG A 161 -10.15 -11.41 -6.81
CA ARG A 161 -10.10 -12.15 -5.52
C ARG A 161 -9.19 -11.49 -4.48
N VAL A 162 -9.18 -10.16 -4.40
CA VAL A 162 -8.26 -9.35 -3.57
C VAL A 162 -8.29 -9.78 -2.10
N ALA A 163 -9.49 -9.83 -1.49
CA ALA A 163 -9.64 -10.23 -0.09
C ALA A 163 -9.09 -11.64 0.20
N TYR A 164 -9.26 -12.58 -0.74
CA TYR A 164 -8.70 -13.92 -0.62
C TYR A 164 -7.17 -13.89 -0.68
N ARG A 165 -6.58 -13.16 -1.64
CA ARG A 165 -5.11 -13.01 -1.76
C ARG A 165 -4.51 -12.41 -0.49
N TRP A 166 -5.11 -11.35 0.04
CA TRP A 166 -4.67 -10.75 1.31
C TRP A 166 -4.77 -11.74 2.48
N SER A 167 -5.81 -12.57 2.53
CA SER A 167 -5.93 -13.62 3.54
C SER A 167 -4.80 -14.66 3.42
N VAL A 168 -4.50 -15.12 2.21
CA VAL A 168 -3.40 -16.06 1.94
C VAL A 168 -2.06 -15.46 2.35
N ASP A 169 -1.77 -14.24 1.94
CA ASP A 169 -0.50 -13.57 2.25
C ASP A 169 -0.31 -13.35 3.76
N PHE A 170 -1.40 -13.12 4.50
CA PHE A 170 -1.38 -12.98 5.95
C PHE A 170 -1.07 -14.29 6.66
N HIS A 171 -1.62 -15.41 6.19
CA HIS A 171 -1.42 -16.74 6.76
C HIS A 171 -0.18 -17.47 6.22
N LEU A 172 0.53 -16.89 5.26
CA LEU A 172 1.74 -17.49 4.72
C LEU A 172 2.74 -17.70 5.87
N PRO A 173 3.33 -18.91 6.03
CA PRO A 173 4.31 -19.14 7.07
C PRO A 173 5.53 -18.22 6.88
N PRO A 174 6.23 -17.84 7.96
CA PRO A 174 7.49 -17.13 7.84
C PRO A 174 8.43 -18.00 7.00
N GLY A 175 8.82 -17.50 5.82
CA GLY A 175 9.80 -18.20 4.98
C GLY A 175 11.11 -18.35 5.75
N PRO A 176 11.96 -19.33 5.39
CA PRO A 176 13.26 -19.47 6.01
C PRO A 176 13.99 -18.13 5.89
N ALA A 177 14.35 -17.54 7.03
CA ALA A 177 15.17 -16.35 7.07
C ALA A 177 16.38 -16.61 6.16
N ARG A 178 16.56 -15.76 5.14
CA ARG A 178 17.70 -15.82 4.24
C ARG A 178 18.96 -15.80 5.09
N LYS A 179 19.55 -16.97 5.33
CA LYS A 179 20.87 -17.09 5.97
C LYS A 179 21.80 -16.32 5.06
N THR A 180 22.21 -15.13 5.47
CA THR A 180 23.33 -14.45 4.86
C THR A 180 24.50 -15.43 4.91
N PRO A 181 25.11 -15.79 3.77
CA PRO A 181 26.29 -16.64 3.81
C PRO A 181 27.35 -15.89 4.61
N ASN A 182 27.78 -16.47 5.73
CA ASN A 182 28.94 -16.01 6.47
C ASN A 182 30.12 -15.94 5.48
N LYS A 183 30.60 -14.72 5.23
CA LYS A 183 31.83 -14.51 4.47
C LYS A 183 32.95 -15.16 5.30
N PRO A 184 33.75 -16.11 4.74
CA PRO A 184 34.86 -16.68 5.47
C PRO A 184 35.88 -15.57 5.74
N THR A 185 36.18 -15.30 7.00
CA THR A 185 37.26 -14.40 7.39
C THR A 185 38.59 -15.08 7.00
N THR A 186 39.20 -14.60 5.92
CA THR A 186 40.55 -15.02 5.51
C THR A 186 41.54 -14.61 6.60
N ARG A 187 41.96 -15.58 7.41
CA ARG A 187 43.04 -15.44 8.38
C ARG A 187 44.34 -15.33 7.61
N LYS A 188 44.93 -14.12 7.53
CA LYS A 188 46.30 -13.95 7.02
C LYS A 188 47.25 -14.72 7.94
N ALA A 189 47.90 -15.73 7.39
CA ALA A 189 49.08 -16.35 7.98
C ALA A 189 50.25 -15.38 7.78
N SER A 190 50.78 -14.85 8.88
CA SER A 190 52.09 -14.22 8.91
C SER A 190 53.11 -15.32 9.17
N THR A 191 53.98 -15.58 8.20
CA THR A 191 55.19 -16.40 8.36
C THR A 191 56.36 -15.45 8.65
N PRO A 192 57.28 -15.79 9.58
CA PRO A 192 58.50 -15.04 9.84
C PRO A 192 59.51 -15.08 8.69
#